data_AF-A0A2S0VVZ5-F1
#
_entry.id   AF-A0A2S0VVZ5-F1
#
_cell.length_a   1.000
_cell.length_b   1.000
_cell.length_c   1.000
_cell.angle_alpha   90.00
_cell.angle_beta   90.00
_cell.angle_gamma   90.00
#
_symmetry.space_group_name_H-M   'P 1'
#
loop_
_entity.id
_entity.type
_entity.pdbx_description
1 polymer ?
#
loop_
_entity_poly.entity_id
_entity_poly.type
_entity_poly.pdbx_seq_one_letter_code
_entity_poly.pdbx_strand_id
1 'polypeptide(L)'
;MSDVTLPDYDDFDFLLQNNKLPCSASEVHGILCGSICGGMSEASREWLSIVRDFCLDGESVPEDVVSAMINLYKATFEQLKDGQLAFQIYLPEDDVSLTERAETLIEWLNGFLSSIGVQSVNLQAADEEIREAFQDLVAISKMDTELEETEENFQSFEEIVEYIRITAILCFGEFGDALPEDLPNKPTLH
;
A
#
# COMPACT_ATOMS: atom_id res chain seq x y z
N MET A 1 7.56 11.14 19.63
CA MET A 1 7.16 10.51 18.36
C MET A 1 6.43 11.60 17.61
N SER A 2 6.96 12.02 16.46
CA SER A 2 6.18 12.87 15.55
C SER A 2 5.13 11.97 14.93
N ASP A 3 3.86 12.35 15.00
CA ASP A 3 2.81 11.67 14.24
C ASP A 3 3.13 11.91 12.75
N VAL A 4 3.81 10.95 12.11
CA VAL A 4 4.12 11.02 10.70
C VAL A 4 2.84 10.79 9.93
N THR A 5 2.31 11.85 9.34
CA THR A 5 1.12 11.81 8.50
C THR A 5 1.53 11.65 7.03
N LEU A 6 0.74 10.90 6.27
CA LEU A 6 0.82 10.92 4.82
C LEU A 6 0.51 12.35 4.32
N PRO A 7 0.99 12.74 3.13
CA PRO A 7 0.46 13.92 2.46
C PRO A 7 -1.05 13.80 2.24
N ASP A 8 -1.71 14.92 1.98
CA ASP A 8 -3.13 14.94 1.66
C ASP A 8 -3.40 14.20 0.34
N TYR A 9 -4.46 13.38 0.33
CA TYR A 9 -4.80 12.52 -0.80
C TYR A 9 -5.10 13.34 -2.05
N ASP A 10 -6.01 14.30 -1.94
CA ASP A 10 -6.51 15.10 -3.05
C ASP A 10 -5.41 15.99 -3.63
N ASP A 11 -4.56 16.57 -2.77
CA ASP A 11 -3.42 17.38 -3.22
C ASP A 11 -2.44 16.55 -4.06
N PHE A 12 -2.14 15.31 -3.65
CA PHE A 12 -1.24 14.45 -4.39
C PHE A 12 -1.89 13.90 -5.66
N ASP A 13 -3.14 13.46 -5.61
CA ASP A 13 -3.85 12.97 -6.79
C ASP A 13 -4.00 14.07 -7.84
N PHE A 14 -4.39 15.27 -7.41
CA PHE A 14 -4.45 16.45 -8.29
C PHE A 14 -3.10 16.76 -8.94
N LEU A 15 -1.98 16.62 -8.20
CA LEU A 15 -0.65 16.80 -8.75
C LEU A 15 -0.34 15.78 -9.87
N LEU A 16 -0.74 14.52 -9.71
CA LEU A 16 -0.60 13.48 -10.74
C LEU A 16 -1.44 13.83 -11.98
N GLN A 17 -2.72 14.16 -11.78
CA GLN A 17 -3.66 14.49 -12.86
C GLN A 17 -3.26 15.75 -13.63
N ASN A 18 -2.79 16.80 -12.94
CA ASN A 18 -2.31 18.03 -13.57
C ASN A 18 -1.08 17.78 -14.45
N ASN A 19 -0.24 16.80 -14.08
CA ASN A 19 0.89 16.34 -14.88
C ASN A 19 0.51 15.25 -15.91
N LYS A 20 -0.78 14.90 -16.01
CA LYS A 20 -1.35 13.92 -16.95
C LYS A 20 -0.78 12.52 -16.79
N LEU A 21 -0.42 12.15 -15.57
CA LEU A 21 0.03 10.81 -15.26
C LEU A 21 -1.19 9.87 -15.16
N PRO A 22 -1.12 8.64 -15.69
CA PRO A 22 -2.31 7.79 -15.85
C PRO A 22 -2.67 6.96 -14.61
N CYS A 23 -2.07 7.25 -13.45
CA CYS A 23 -2.24 6.49 -12.20
C CYS A 23 -2.90 7.34 -11.11
N SER A 24 -3.50 6.66 -10.12
CA SER A 24 -4.02 7.31 -8.92
C SER A 24 -2.96 7.46 -7.84
N ALA A 25 -3.21 8.36 -6.90
CA ALA A 25 -2.44 8.50 -5.67
C ALA A 25 -2.35 7.17 -4.88
N SER A 26 -3.46 6.41 -4.83
CA SER A 26 -3.52 5.11 -4.19
C SER A 26 -2.65 4.06 -4.86
N GLU A 27 -2.68 3.96 -6.19
CA GLU A 27 -1.87 2.98 -6.92
C GLU A 27 -0.36 3.21 -6.67
N VAL A 28 0.07 4.48 -6.72
CA VAL A 28 1.45 4.88 -6.39
C VAL A 28 1.78 4.45 -4.96
N HIS A 29 0.94 4.78 -3.97
CA HIS A 29 1.19 4.38 -2.58
C HIS A 29 1.25 2.86 -2.41
N GLY A 30 0.42 2.10 -3.13
CA GLY A 30 0.44 0.65 -3.16
C GLY A 30 1.81 0.11 -3.59
N ILE A 31 2.36 0.62 -4.69
CA ILE A 31 3.70 0.25 -5.16
C ILE A 31 4.79 0.60 -4.13
N LEU A 32 4.74 1.80 -3.56
CA LEU A 32 5.72 2.22 -2.55
C LEU A 32 5.67 1.29 -1.33
N CYS A 33 4.47 1.01 -0.82
CA CYS A 33 4.26 0.09 0.29
C CYS A 33 4.76 -1.32 -0.04
N GLY A 34 4.40 -1.88 -1.20
CA GLY A 34 4.87 -3.20 -1.62
C GLY A 34 6.39 -3.27 -1.81
N SER A 35 7.03 -2.18 -2.27
CA SER A 35 8.48 -2.09 -2.34
C SER A 35 9.11 -2.18 -0.95
N ILE A 36 8.59 -1.42 0.02
CA ILE A 36 9.09 -1.39 1.40
C ILE A 36 8.86 -2.76 2.07
N CYS A 37 7.64 -3.29 1.99
CA CYS A 37 7.29 -4.60 2.51
C CYS A 37 8.06 -5.74 1.82
N GLY A 38 8.60 -5.52 0.62
CA GLY A 38 9.47 -6.48 -0.06
C GLY A 38 10.96 -6.38 0.29
N GLY A 39 11.32 -5.56 1.29
CA GLY A 39 12.71 -5.42 1.77
C GLY A 39 13.45 -4.20 1.22
N MET A 40 12.77 -3.27 0.55
CA MET A 40 13.42 -2.04 0.09
C MET A 40 13.65 -1.07 1.28
N SER A 41 14.88 -0.61 1.43
CA SER A 41 15.29 0.28 2.52
C SER A 41 14.83 1.74 2.35
N GLU A 42 14.70 2.47 3.46
CA GLU A 42 14.29 3.89 3.51
C GLU A 42 15.11 4.81 2.58
N ALA A 43 16.39 4.51 2.39
CA ALA A 43 17.29 5.30 1.56
C ALA A 43 17.17 4.99 0.06
N SER A 44 16.50 3.89 -0.31
CA SER A 44 16.39 3.44 -1.69
C SER A 44 15.58 4.41 -2.57
N ARG A 45 15.88 4.36 -3.86
CA ARG A 45 15.15 5.07 -4.92
C ARG A 45 14.74 4.14 -6.07
N GLU A 46 14.96 2.84 -5.92
CA GLU A 46 14.62 1.83 -6.94
C GLU A 46 13.11 1.72 -7.15
N TRP A 47 12.31 2.10 -6.15
CA TRP A 47 10.86 2.22 -6.26
C TRP A 47 10.43 3.14 -7.40
N LEU A 48 11.24 4.14 -7.78
CA LEU A 48 10.87 5.06 -8.87
C LEU A 48 10.85 4.34 -10.22
N SER A 49 11.75 3.37 -10.44
CA SER A 49 11.66 2.51 -11.64
C SER A 49 10.40 1.67 -11.62
N ILE A 50 10.04 1.11 -10.47
CA ILE A 50 8.87 0.25 -10.32
C ILE A 50 7.59 1.06 -10.60
N VAL A 51 7.45 2.25 -9.99
CA VAL A 51 6.33 3.16 -10.27
C VAL A 51 6.26 3.50 -11.76
N ARG A 52 7.39 3.82 -12.41
CA ARG A 52 7.38 4.09 -13.86
C ARG A 52 6.91 2.90 -14.69
N ASP A 53 7.39 1.70 -14.36
CA ASP A 53 7.15 0.50 -15.15
C ASP A 53 5.72 -0.01 -15.01
N PHE A 54 5.09 0.15 -13.84
CA PHE A 54 3.75 -0.37 -13.56
C PHE A 54 2.64 0.68 -13.65
N CYS A 55 2.90 1.94 -13.33
CA CYS A 55 1.86 2.98 -13.26
C CYS A 55 1.98 4.04 -14.35
N LEU A 56 3.15 4.24 -14.96
CA LEU A 56 3.40 5.40 -15.82
C LEU A 56 3.82 5.03 -17.24
N ASP A 57 3.65 3.77 -17.66
CA ASP A 57 4.03 3.27 -19.00
C ASP A 57 5.49 3.62 -19.41
N GLY A 58 6.38 3.75 -18.43
CA GLY A 58 7.79 4.14 -18.64
C GLY A 58 8.01 5.63 -18.94
N GLU A 59 6.99 6.49 -18.78
CA GLU A 59 7.10 7.93 -19.01
C GLU A 59 8.02 8.64 -18.00
N SER A 60 8.54 9.80 -18.42
CA SER A 60 9.35 10.65 -17.55
C SER A 60 8.48 11.33 -16.50
N VAL A 61 8.90 11.26 -15.24
CA VAL A 61 8.17 11.88 -14.12
C VAL A 61 8.72 13.30 -13.86
N PRO A 62 7.86 14.33 -13.80
CA PRO A 62 8.26 15.68 -13.40
C PRO A 62 8.92 15.74 -12.02
N GLU A 63 9.85 16.69 -11.81
CA GLU A 63 10.68 16.74 -10.58
C GLU A 63 9.87 17.05 -9.30
N ASP A 64 8.80 17.84 -9.44
CA ASP A 64 7.85 18.13 -8.36
C ASP A 64 7.07 16.87 -7.96
N VAL A 65 6.60 16.07 -8.92
CA VAL A 65 5.96 14.77 -8.68
C VAL A 65 6.92 13.79 -8.01
N VAL A 66 8.18 13.69 -8.50
CA VAL A 66 9.20 12.84 -7.86
C VAL A 66 9.44 13.26 -6.42
N SER A 67 9.48 14.57 -6.15
CA SER A 67 9.67 15.11 -4.79
C SER A 67 8.50 14.75 -3.87
N ALA A 68 7.27 14.82 -4.37
CA ALA A 68 6.08 14.39 -3.64
C ALA A 68 6.10 12.88 -3.35
N MET A 69 6.44 12.04 -4.34
CA MET A 69 6.62 10.59 -4.16
C MET A 69 7.70 10.24 -3.14
N ILE A 70 8.82 10.99 -3.09
CA ILE A 70 9.86 10.81 -2.07
C ILE A 70 9.32 11.07 -0.66
N ASN A 71 8.49 12.11 -0.49
CA ASN A 71 7.89 12.42 0.79
C ASN A 71 6.88 11.35 1.20
N LEU A 72 6.04 10.90 0.26
CA LEU A 72 5.11 9.80 0.47
C LEU A 72 5.84 8.52 0.89
N TYR A 73 6.88 8.12 0.15
CA TYR A 73 7.69 6.94 0.46
C TYR A 73 8.29 6.98 1.88
N LYS A 74 8.86 8.11 2.29
CA LYS A 74 9.41 8.27 3.65
C LYS A 74 8.33 8.18 4.71
N ALA A 75 7.18 8.81 4.48
CA ALA A 75 6.07 8.75 5.42
C ALA A 75 5.53 7.32 5.56
N THR A 76 5.36 6.61 4.45
CA THR A 76 4.97 5.18 4.43
C THR A 76 5.98 4.31 5.17
N PHE A 77 7.29 4.50 4.96
CA PHE A 77 8.32 3.73 5.64
C PHE A 77 8.30 3.95 7.16
N GLU A 78 8.23 5.20 7.60
CA GLU A 78 8.16 5.52 9.03
C GLU A 78 6.87 5.01 9.67
N GLN A 79 5.72 5.09 8.99
CA GLN A 79 4.47 4.51 9.49
C GLN A 79 4.51 2.99 9.64
N LEU A 80 5.10 2.27 8.66
CA LEU A 80 5.28 0.81 8.74
C LEU A 80 6.23 0.42 9.88
N LYS A 81 7.28 1.21 10.09
CA LYS A 81 8.28 1.01 11.15
C LYS A 81 7.76 1.31 12.55
N ASP A 82 6.95 2.35 12.73
CA ASP A 82 6.32 2.70 14.02
C ASP A 82 5.17 1.72 14.38
N GLY A 83 4.71 0.92 13.42
CA GLY A 83 3.86 -0.24 13.65
C GLY A 83 2.35 0.03 13.65
N GLN A 84 1.61 -0.83 14.36
CA GLN A 84 0.18 -1.11 14.14
C GLN A 84 -0.79 0.08 14.19
N LEU A 85 -0.44 1.19 14.87
CA LEU A 85 -1.33 2.33 15.05
C LEU A 85 -1.12 3.45 14.01
N ALA A 86 0.01 3.47 13.30
CA ALA A 86 0.39 4.59 12.45
C ALA A 86 0.12 4.35 10.96
N PHE A 87 0.32 3.11 10.48
CA PHE A 87 0.14 2.79 9.07
C PHE A 87 -1.32 2.82 8.64
N GLN A 88 -1.58 3.52 7.54
CA GLN A 88 -2.89 3.67 6.90
C GLN A 88 -2.79 3.33 5.41
N ILE A 89 -3.86 2.76 4.87
CA ILE A 89 -4.03 2.64 3.42
C ILE A 89 -4.37 4.03 2.89
N TYR A 90 -3.74 4.42 1.78
CA TYR A 90 -3.90 5.75 1.21
C TYR A 90 -5.04 5.72 0.21
N LEU A 91 -6.19 6.25 0.62
CA LEU A 91 -7.46 6.26 -0.11
C LEU A 91 -8.07 7.66 -0.05
N PRO A 92 -9.00 8.00 -0.95
CA PRO A 92 -9.82 9.21 -0.82
C PRO A 92 -10.66 9.16 0.46
N GLU A 93 -11.06 10.35 0.92
CA GLU A 93 -11.97 10.51 2.06
C GLU A 93 -13.40 10.00 1.71
N ASP A 94 -14.34 10.17 2.64
CA ASP A 94 -15.72 9.68 2.51
C ASP A 94 -16.64 10.61 1.70
N ASP A 95 -16.06 11.55 0.96
CA ASP A 95 -16.76 12.48 0.06
C ASP A 95 -16.95 11.92 -1.36
N VAL A 96 -16.30 10.80 -1.68
CA VAL A 96 -16.52 10.01 -2.91
C VAL A 96 -17.42 8.79 -2.64
N SER A 97 -17.96 8.18 -3.71
CA SER A 97 -18.86 7.02 -3.57
C SER A 97 -18.14 5.78 -3.02
N LEU A 98 -18.89 4.87 -2.38
CA LEU A 98 -18.32 3.61 -1.90
C LEU A 98 -17.74 2.76 -3.03
N THR A 99 -18.37 2.81 -4.21
CA THR A 99 -17.84 2.16 -5.43
C THR A 99 -16.48 2.74 -5.81
N GLU A 100 -16.33 4.06 -5.80
CA GLU A 100 -15.06 4.73 -6.13
C GLU A 100 -13.96 4.43 -5.08
N ARG A 101 -14.30 4.38 -3.79
CA ARG A 101 -13.36 3.93 -2.73
C ARG A 101 -12.93 2.48 -2.94
N ALA A 102 -13.85 1.60 -3.35
CA ALA A 102 -13.56 0.20 -3.64
C ALA A 102 -12.66 0.05 -4.87
N GLU A 103 -12.94 0.76 -5.96
CA GLU A 103 -12.07 0.81 -7.16
C GLU A 103 -10.65 1.26 -6.78
N THR A 104 -10.56 2.33 -6.02
CA THR A 104 -9.29 2.92 -5.58
C THR A 104 -8.51 1.99 -4.65
N LEU A 105 -9.19 1.22 -3.79
CA LEU A 105 -8.58 0.20 -2.96
C LEU A 105 -8.00 -0.95 -3.80
N ILE A 106 -8.69 -1.35 -4.87
CA ILE A 106 -8.20 -2.40 -5.78
C ILE A 106 -6.96 -1.90 -6.55
N GLU A 107 -6.92 -0.63 -6.96
CA GLU A 107 -5.72 -0.02 -7.53
C GLU A 107 -4.54 -0.05 -6.56
N TRP A 108 -4.76 0.36 -5.30
CA TRP A 108 -3.75 0.26 -4.24
C TRP A 108 -3.21 -1.18 -4.12
N LEU A 109 -4.13 -2.15 -4.05
CA LEU A 109 -3.81 -3.56 -3.87
C LEU A 109 -3.03 -4.13 -5.05
N ASN A 110 -3.38 -3.76 -6.28
CA ASN A 110 -2.66 -4.17 -7.48
C ASN A 110 -1.25 -3.59 -7.52
N GLY A 111 -1.06 -2.33 -7.12
CA GLY A 111 0.26 -1.71 -6.98
C GLY A 111 1.12 -2.45 -5.95
N PHE A 112 0.54 -2.76 -4.79
CA PHE A 112 1.20 -3.51 -3.73
C PHE A 112 1.67 -4.90 -4.19
N LEU A 113 0.75 -5.70 -4.74
CA LEU A 113 1.04 -7.06 -5.23
C LEU A 113 2.09 -7.05 -6.36
N SER A 114 2.00 -6.12 -7.30
CA SER A 114 2.96 -6.00 -8.42
C SER A 114 4.37 -5.71 -7.91
N SER A 115 4.49 -4.78 -6.96
CA SER A 115 5.79 -4.41 -6.41
C SER A 115 6.44 -5.53 -5.60
N ILE A 116 5.67 -6.29 -4.81
CA ILE A 116 6.21 -7.44 -4.06
C ILE A 116 6.71 -8.53 -5.01
N GLY A 117 6.00 -8.76 -6.13
CA GLY A 117 6.45 -9.70 -7.15
C GLY A 117 7.84 -9.35 -7.74
N VAL A 118 8.17 -8.06 -7.86
CA VAL A 118 9.45 -7.58 -8.39
C VAL A 118 10.59 -7.77 -7.40
N GLN A 119 10.35 -7.59 -6.10
CA GLN A 119 11.37 -7.68 -5.06
C GLN A 119 11.95 -9.10 -4.87
N SER A 120 11.50 -10.09 -5.67
CA SER A 120 11.98 -11.48 -5.62
C SER A 120 11.87 -12.09 -4.22
N VAL A 121 10.91 -11.62 -3.43
CA VAL A 121 10.62 -12.15 -2.09
C VAL A 121 10.36 -13.64 -2.22
N ASN A 122 11.04 -14.44 -1.41
CA ASN A 122 10.81 -15.89 -1.41
C ASN A 122 9.53 -16.20 -0.62
N LEU A 123 8.38 -15.88 -1.21
CA LEU A 123 7.07 -16.17 -0.63
C LEU A 123 6.90 -17.65 -0.27
N GLN A 124 7.61 -18.57 -0.94
CA GLN A 124 7.57 -20.00 -0.61
C GLN A 124 8.29 -20.35 0.70
N ALA A 125 9.21 -19.49 1.15
CA ALA A 125 9.90 -19.64 2.44
C ALA A 125 9.22 -18.84 3.57
N ALA A 126 8.19 -18.06 3.26
CA ALA A 126 7.43 -17.29 4.24
C ALA A 126 6.54 -18.18 5.11
N ASP A 127 6.17 -17.65 6.27
CA ASP A 127 5.21 -18.28 7.17
C ASP A 127 3.87 -18.61 6.45
N GLU A 128 3.23 -19.71 6.84
CA GLU A 128 1.99 -20.19 6.20
C GLU A 128 0.88 -19.13 6.18
N GLU A 129 0.73 -18.42 7.30
CA GLU A 129 -0.23 -17.32 7.45
C GLU A 129 -0.02 -16.21 6.42
N ILE A 130 1.23 -15.85 6.12
CA ILE A 130 1.55 -14.83 5.12
C ILE A 130 1.24 -15.34 3.72
N ARG A 131 1.55 -16.61 3.43
CA ARG A 131 1.22 -17.22 2.13
C ARG A 131 -0.28 -17.31 1.88
N GLU A 132 -1.08 -17.58 2.92
CA GLU A 132 -2.55 -17.56 2.85
C GLU A 132 -3.06 -16.14 2.65
N ALA A 133 -2.56 -15.18 3.43
CA ALA A 133 -2.93 -13.77 3.29
C ALA A 133 -2.67 -13.24 1.87
N PHE A 134 -1.53 -13.59 1.25
CA PHE A 134 -1.29 -13.24 -0.17
C PHE A 134 -2.31 -13.83 -1.13
N GLN A 135 -2.80 -15.05 -0.89
CA GLN A 135 -3.84 -15.65 -1.72
C GLN A 135 -5.17 -14.91 -1.56
N ASP A 136 -5.50 -14.51 -0.34
CA ASP A 136 -6.68 -13.70 -0.05
C ASP A 136 -6.59 -12.33 -0.71
N LEU A 137 -5.43 -11.65 -0.63
CA LEU A 137 -5.19 -10.40 -1.34
C LEU A 137 -5.40 -10.54 -2.86
N VAL A 138 -4.91 -11.62 -3.47
CA VAL A 138 -5.13 -11.91 -4.90
C VAL A 138 -6.59 -12.24 -5.23
N ALA A 139 -7.36 -12.75 -4.28
CA ALA A 139 -8.80 -12.97 -4.44
C ALA A 139 -9.57 -11.64 -4.33
N ILE A 140 -9.22 -10.82 -3.35
CA ILE A 140 -9.79 -9.48 -3.13
C ILE A 140 -9.55 -8.60 -4.36
N SER A 141 -8.35 -8.62 -4.95
CA SER A 141 -8.02 -7.81 -6.14
C SER A 141 -8.86 -8.11 -7.39
N LYS A 142 -9.69 -9.16 -7.35
CA LYS A 142 -10.59 -9.59 -8.43
C LYS A 142 -12.07 -9.45 -8.07
N MET A 143 -12.38 -8.91 -6.88
CA MET A 143 -13.76 -8.66 -6.48
C MET A 143 -14.38 -7.56 -7.32
N ASP A 144 -15.70 -7.62 -7.46
CA ASP A 144 -16.48 -6.54 -8.05
C ASP A 144 -16.49 -5.34 -7.11
N THR A 145 -16.34 -4.15 -7.67
CA THR A 145 -16.29 -2.88 -6.95
C THR A 145 -17.60 -2.10 -7.09
N GLU A 146 -18.55 -2.56 -7.91
CA GLU A 146 -19.89 -2.00 -7.97
C GLU A 146 -20.65 -2.31 -6.66
N LEU A 147 -20.68 -1.34 -5.75
CA LEU A 147 -21.26 -1.47 -4.41
C LEU A 147 -22.43 -0.51 -4.20
N GLU A 148 -23.52 -1.02 -3.64
CA GLU A 148 -24.62 -0.18 -3.16
C GLU A 148 -24.24 0.55 -1.85
N GLU A 149 -24.72 1.78 -1.70
CA GLU A 149 -24.50 2.63 -0.51
C GLU A 149 -25.34 2.15 0.70
N THR A 150 -25.02 0.97 1.21
CA THR A 150 -25.67 0.35 2.38
C THR A 150 -24.70 0.25 3.54
N GLU A 151 -25.21 0.37 4.77
CA GLU A 151 -24.41 0.25 6.00
C GLU A 151 -23.62 -1.07 6.07
N GLU A 152 -24.19 -2.17 5.56
CA GLU A 152 -23.55 -3.49 5.51
C GLU A 152 -22.33 -3.49 4.57
N ASN A 153 -22.45 -2.84 3.40
CA ASN A 153 -21.34 -2.72 2.45
C ASN A 153 -20.25 -1.77 2.98
N PHE A 154 -20.62 -0.68 3.65
CA PHE A 154 -19.64 0.19 4.32
C PHE A 154 -18.85 -0.56 5.39
N GLN A 155 -19.53 -1.33 6.24
CA GLN A 155 -18.85 -2.14 7.26
C GLN A 155 -17.92 -3.18 6.63
N SER A 156 -18.39 -3.88 5.60
CA SER A 156 -17.60 -4.88 4.88
C SER A 156 -16.37 -4.26 4.20
N PHE A 157 -16.51 -3.05 3.63
CA PHE A 157 -15.40 -2.33 3.03
C PHE A 157 -14.33 -1.97 4.06
N GLU A 158 -14.72 -1.39 5.20
CA GLU A 158 -13.77 -1.02 6.25
C GLU A 158 -13.07 -2.27 6.86
N GLU A 159 -13.77 -3.41 6.96
CA GLU A 159 -13.16 -4.68 7.35
C GLU A 159 -12.10 -5.16 6.34
N ILE A 160 -12.36 -5.05 5.04
CA ILE A 160 -11.40 -5.39 3.98
C ILE A 160 -10.19 -4.45 4.01
N VAL A 161 -10.41 -3.14 4.17
CA VAL A 161 -9.33 -2.15 4.30
C VAL A 161 -8.43 -2.51 5.48
N GLU A 162 -9.02 -2.82 6.64
CA GLU A 162 -8.27 -3.19 7.83
C GLU A 162 -7.50 -4.52 7.64
N TYR A 163 -8.11 -5.51 7.00
CA TYR A 163 -7.44 -6.77 6.68
C TYR A 163 -6.20 -6.56 5.79
N ILE A 164 -6.33 -5.75 4.74
CA ILE A 164 -5.21 -5.40 3.83
C ILE A 164 -4.11 -4.67 4.61
N ARG A 165 -4.50 -3.72 5.47
CA ARG A 165 -3.58 -2.93 6.30
C ARG A 165 -2.76 -3.81 7.24
N ILE A 166 -3.40 -4.72 7.95
CA ILE A 166 -2.73 -5.67 8.85
C ILE A 166 -1.80 -6.60 8.05
N THR A 167 -2.26 -7.09 6.89
CA THR A 167 -1.44 -7.94 6.03
C THR A 167 -0.16 -7.23 5.56
N ALA A 168 -0.25 -5.96 5.17
CA ALA A 168 0.92 -5.17 4.77
C ALA A 168 1.93 -5.00 5.92
N ILE A 169 1.44 -4.75 7.15
CA ILE A 169 2.28 -4.67 8.35
C ILE A 169 2.99 -6.02 8.62
N LEU A 170 2.27 -7.13 8.51
CA LEU A 170 2.85 -8.48 8.67
C LEU A 170 3.93 -8.75 7.61
N CYS A 171 3.67 -8.37 6.35
CA CYS A 171 4.65 -8.50 5.27
C CYS A 171 5.92 -7.68 5.54
N PHE A 172 5.76 -6.45 6.04
CA PHE A 172 6.91 -5.64 6.44
C PHE A 172 7.71 -6.30 7.56
N GLY A 173 7.05 -6.89 8.55
CA GLY A 173 7.74 -7.62 9.62
C GLY A 173 8.47 -8.88 9.14
N GLU A 174 7.97 -9.56 8.13
CA GLU A 174 8.57 -10.79 7.60
C GLU A 174 9.73 -10.52 6.63
N PHE A 175 9.57 -9.56 5.71
CA PHE A 175 10.50 -9.35 4.61
C PHE A 175 11.14 -7.96 4.56
N GLY A 176 10.63 -6.99 5.32
CA GLY A 176 11.09 -5.61 5.31
C GLY A 176 12.49 -5.44 5.88
N ASP A 177 13.17 -4.38 5.44
CA ASP A 177 14.50 -3.99 5.92
C ASP A 177 14.39 -3.19 7.22
N ALA A 178 13.88 -3.84 8.27
CA ALA A 178 14.12 -3.58 9.69
C ALA A 178 13.00 -4.18 10.54
N LEU A 179 13.35 -5.23 11.29
CA LEU A 179 12.93 -5.31 12.69
C LEU A 179 14.18 -5.56 13.56
N PRO A 180 14.39 -4.79 14.64
CA PRO A 180 15.14 -5.25 15.80
C PRO A 180 14.49 -6.55 16.32
N GLU A 181 15.26 -7.44 16.94
CA GLU A 181 14.90 -8.79 17.43
C GLU A 181 13.67 -8.89 18.40
N ASP A 182 12.88 -7.84 18.61
CA ASP A 182 11.89 -7.68 19.69
C ASP A 182 10.42 -7.56 19.21
N LEU A 183 9.99 -8.30 18.17
CA LEU A 183 8.56 -8.51 18.00
C LEU A 183 8.02 -9.36 19.17
N PRO A 184 6.93 -8.94 19.84
CA PRO A 184 6.31 -9.76 20.87
C PRO A 184 5.83 -11.08 20.26
N ASN A 185 6.29 -12.20 20.84
CA ASN A 185 5.85 -13.54 20.49
C ASN A 185 4.32 -13.60 20.33
N LYS A 186 3.85 -14.14 19.19
CA LYS A 186 2.44 -14.39 18.87
C LYS A 186 1.68 -14.90 20.11
N PRO A 187 0.52 -14.32 20.48
CA PRO A 187 -0.38 -15.00 21.40
C PRO A 187 -0.89 -16.27 20.72
N THR A 188 -0.47 -17.42 21.21
CA THR A 188 -1.02 -18.71 20.82
C THR A 188 -2.47 -18.76 21.26
N LEU A 189 -3.40 -18.65 20.30
CA LEU A 189 -4.80 -18.99 20.52
C LEU A 189 -4.88 -20.51 20.71
N HIS A 190 -5.32 -20.91 21.91
CA HIS A 190 -5.55 -22.29 22.34
C HIS A 190 -7.01 -22.69 22.16
#